data_AF-A0A7V7WM47-F1
#
_entry.id   AF-A0A7V7WM47-F1
#
_cell.length_a   1.000
_cell.length_b   1.000
_cell.length_c   1.000
_cell.angle_alpha   90.00
_cell.angle_beta   90.00
_cell.angle_gamma   90.00
#
_symmetry.space_group_name_H-M   'P 1'
#
loop_
_entity.id
_entity.type
_entity.pdbx_description
1 polymer ?
#
loop_
_entity_poly.entity_id
_entity_poly.type
_entity_poly.pdbx_seq_one_letter_code
_entity_poly.pdbx_strand_id
1 'polypeptide(L)' 'MFDATASRFTNTSAAGRVSTLSVDGQGRPTRSEIAGIAPVNYGYDPRGRLTTITQGEGPQARQLTLAY' A
#
# COMPACT_ATOMS: atom_id res chain seq x y z
N MET A 1 11.94 9.53 -1.77
CA MET A 1 11.75 10.68 -0.86
C MET A 1 10.59 10.38 0.07
N PHE A 2 10.72 10.67 1.36
CA PHE A 2 9.66 10.51 2.37
C PHE A 2 9.02 11.86 2.69
N ASP A 3 7.69 11.89 2.72
CA ASP A 3 6.87 13.00 3.20
C ASP A 3 6.27 12.60 4.55
N ALA A 4 6.72 13.25 5.62
CA ALA A 4 6.31 12.92 6.99
C ALA A 4 4.87 13.36 7.30
N THR A 5 4.40 14.47 6.71
CA THR A 5 3.05 15.00 6.92
C THR A 5 2.00 14.09 6.28
N ALA A 6 2.31 13.55 5.10
CA ALA A 6 1.46 12.61 4.38
C ALA A 6 1.75 11.14 4.72
N SER A 7 2.75 10.84 5.56
CA SER A 7 3.25 9.50 5.84
C SER A 7 3.43 8.67 4.55
N ARG A 8 4.12 9.26 3.57
CA ARG A 8 4.18 8.73 2.19
C ARG A 8 5.61 8.70 1.68
N PHE A 9 6.02 7.57 1.13
CA PHE A 9 7.24 7.45 0.35
C PHE A 9 6.91 7.56 -1.13
N THR A 10 7.73 8.30 -1.87
CA THR A 10 7.73 8.36 -3.33
C THR A 10 9.06 7.85 -3.84
N ASN A 11 9.02 6.90 -4.77
CA ASN A 11 10.19 6.34 -5.40
C ASN A 11 10.06 6.44 -6.92
N THR A 12 11.14 6.87 -7.57
CA THR A 12 11.21 6.97 -9.03
C THR A 12 12.30 6.05 -9.54
N SER A 13 11.94 5.07 -10.37
CA SER A 13 12.90 4.19 -11.01
C SER A 13 13.74 4.92 -12.06
N ALA A 14 14.88 4.34 -12.47
CA ALA A 14 15.71 4.89 -13.56
C ALA A 14 14.96 5.01 -14.89
N ALA A 15 13.93 4.18 -15.10
CA ALA A 15 13.04 4.27 -16.27
C ALA A 15 11.95 5.35 -16.13
N GLY A 16 12.00 6.20 -15.11
CA GLY A 16 11.05 7.29 -14.87
C GLY A 16 9.71 6.88 -14.26
N ARG A 17 9.49 5.59 -13.98
CA ARG A 17 8.24 5.14 -13.31
C ARG A 17 8.21 5.61 -11.86
N VAL A 18 7.10 6.23 -11.47
CA VAL A 18 6.84 6.69 -10.10
C VAL A 18 5.96 5.69 -9.37
N SER A 19 6.38 5.32 -8.18
CA SER A 19 5.61 4.53 -7.23
C SER A 19 5.51 5.27 -5.91
N THR A 20 4.36 5.15 -5.25
CA THR A 20 4.15 5.73 -3.94
C THR A 20 3.65 4.70 -2.94
N LEU A 21 4.14 4.82 -1.72
CA LEU A 21 3.80 3.94 -0.60
C LEU A 21 3.35 4.79 0.58
N SER A 22 2.08 4.66 0.96
CA SER A 22 1.56 5.23 2.20
C SER A 22 1.81 4.27 3.35
N VAL A 23 2.16 4.82 4.51
CA VAL A 23 2.37 4.07 5.75
C VAL A 23 1.49 4.61 6.87
N ASP A 24 1.24 3.80 7.89
CA ASP A 24 0.59 4.24 9.13
C ASP A 24 1.59 4.82 10.14
N GLY A 25 1.10 5.23 11.31
CA GLY A 25 1.94 5.79 12.40
C GLY A 25 2.95 4.80 13.00
N GLN A 26 2.89 3.51 12.65
CA GLN A 26 3.88 2.49 13.02
C GLN A 26 4.85 2.20 11.86
N GLY A 27 4.76 2.94 10.75
CA GLY A 27 5.59 2.76 9.56
C GLY A 27 5.19 1.58 8.68
N ARG A 28 4.01 0.99 8.90
CA ARG A 28 3.55 -0.18 8.14
C ARG A 28 2.86 0.26 6.85
N PRO A 29 3.14 -0.37 5.69
CA PRO A 29 2.48 -0.05 4.43
C PRO A 29 0.96 -0.18 4.51
N THR A 30 0.21 0.88 4.20
CA THR A 30 -1.25 0.84 4.13
C THR A 30 -1.77 0.87 2.70
N ARG A 31 -1.03 1.52 1.79
CA ARG A 31 -1.39 1.63 0.38
C ARG A 31 -0.15 1.75 -0.51
N SER A 32 -0.13 1.01 -1.61
CA SER A 32 0.88 1.09 -2.65
C SER A 32 0.24 1.46 -3.98
N GLU A 33 0.80 2.45 -4.66
CA GLU A 33 0.30 2.92 -5.96
C GLU A 33 1.46 3.01 -6.95
N ILE A 34 1.24 2.49 -8.15
CA ILE A 34 2.16 2.61 -9.27
C ILE A 34 1.32 3.03 -10.46
N ALA A 35 1.75 4.06 -11.18
CA ALA A 35 1.01 4.54 -12.34
C ALA A 35 0.78 3.42 -13.36
N GLY A 36 -0.47 3.21 -13.76
CA GLY A 36 -0.87 2.14 -14.69
C GLY A 36 -1.05 0.75 -14.06
N ILE A 37 -0.89 0.61 -12.74
CA ILE A 37 -1.16 -0.62 -12.00
C ILE A 37 -2.26 -0.35 -10.98
N ALA A 38 -3.18 -1.31 -10.82
CA ALA A 38 -4.21 -1.27 -9.78
C ALA A 38 -3.57 -1.07 -8.39
N PRO A 39 -4.06 -0.11 -7.57
CA PRO A 39 -3.50 0.15 -6.26
C PRO A 39 -3.67 -1.07 -5.34
N VAL A 40 -2.77 -1.22 -4.39
CA VAL A 40 -2.81 -2.30 -3.39
C VAL A 40 -2.99 -1.71 -2.02
N ASN A 41 -4.02 -2.13 -1.31
CA ASN A 41 -4.31 -1.75 0.07
C ASN A 41 -3.97 -2.90 1.02
N TYR A 42 -3.46 -2.56 2.18
CA TYR A 42 -3.04 -3.53 3.21
C TYR A 42 -3.76 -3.22 4.52
N GLY A 43 -4.36 -4.24 5.14
CA GLY A 43 -4.99 -4.15 6.46
C GLY A 43 -4.27 -5.03 7.48
N TYR A 44 -4.26 -4.55 8.72
CA TYR A 44 -3.55 -5.19 9.83
C TYR A 44 -4.50 -5.40 11.01
N ASP A 45 -4.23 -6.44 11.81
CA ASP A 45 -4.89 -6.63 13.10
C ASP A 45 -4.33 -5.68 14.18
N PRO A 46 -4.95 -5.60 15.37
CA PRO A 46 -4.43 -4.77 16.48
C PRO A 46 -3.04 -5.17 16.97
N ARG A 47 -2.58 -6.39 16.67
CA ARG A 47 -1.23 -6.89 16.99
C ARG A 47 -0.22 -6.55 15.89
N GLY A 48 -0.67 -5.92 14.81
CA GLY A 48 0.14 -5.49 13.67
C GLY A 48 0.48 -6.55 12.64
N ARG A 49 -0.24 -7.67 12.64
CA ARG A 49 -0.10 -8.71 11.62
C ARG A 49 -0.96 -8.38 10.41
N LEU A 50 -0.44 -8.61 9.21
CA LEU A 50 -1.15 -8.36 7.96
C LEU A 50 -2.32 -9.33 7.80
N THR A 51 -3.55 -8.84 7.82
CA THR A 51 -4.76 -9.65 7.71
C THR A 51 -5.44 -9.54 6.35
N THR A 52 -5.24 -8.44 5.62
CA THR A 52 -5.87 -8.25 4.31
C THR A 52 -4.93 -7.61 3.31
N ILE A 53 -5.02 -8.07 2.07
CA ILE A 53 -4.42 -7.44 0.89
C ILE A 53 -5.53 -7.28 -0.15
N THR A 54 -5.77 -6.07 -0.62
CA THR A 54 -6.77 -5.79 -1.65
C THR A 54 -6.11 -5.08 -2.82
N GLN A 55 -6.06 -5.73 -3.99
CA GLN A 55 -5.54 -5.14 -5.22
C GLN A 55 -6.68 -4.72 -6.15
N GLY A 56 -6.67 -3.45 -6.55
CA GLY A 56 -7.72 -2.84 -7.36
C GLY A 56 -8.84 -2.23 -6.52
N GLU A 57 -9.82 -1.68 -7.23
CA GLU A 57 -10.97 -0.99 -6.65
C GLU A 57 -12.27 -1.53 -7.23
N GLY A 58 -13.37 -1.36 -6.48
CA GLY A 58 -14.69 -1.81 -6.89
C GLY A 58 -14.85 -3.34 -6.94
N PRO A 59 -15.84 -3.85 -7.68
CA PRO A 59 -16.22 -5.26 -7.64
C PRO A 59 -15.18 -6.23 -8.23
N GLN A 60 -14.21 -5.71 -9.00
CA GLN A 60 -13.14 -6.49 -9.62
C GLN A 60 -11.88 -6.56 -8.74
N ALA A 61 -11.92 -5.98 -7.53
CA ALA A 61 -10.80 -5.99 -6.62
C ALA A 61 -10.50 -7.42 -6.17
N ARG A 62 -9.22 -7.79 -6.22
CA ARG A 62 -8.74 -9.08 -5.73
C ARG A 62 -8.40 -8.93 -4.26
N GLN A 63 -9.06 -9.71 -3.41
CA GLN A 63 -8.83 -9.67 -1.98
C GLN A 63 -8.23 -10.99 -1.50
N LEU A 64 -7.16 -10.89 -0.72
CA LEU A 64 -6.57 -11.97 0.06
C LEU A 64 -6.79 -11.66 1.54
N THR A 65 -7.33 -12.63 2.28
CA THR A 65 -7.50 -12.54 3.73
C THR A 65 -6.67 -13.62 4.40
N LEU A 66 -5.86 -13.23 5.37
CA LEU A 66 -5.02 -14.11 6.17
C LEU A 66 -5.65 -14.29 7.55
N ALA A 67 -5.87 -15.54 7.94
CA ALA A 67 -6.32 -15.91 9.28
C ALA A 67 -5.13 -16.45 10.09
N TYR A 68 -5.04 -16.05 11.37
CA TYR A 68 -3.98 -16.42 12.29
C TYR A 68 -4.54 -16.90 13.63
#